data_AF-A0ABD5TKE2-F1
#
_entry.id   AF-A0ABD5TKE2-F1
#
_cell.length_a   1.000
_cell.length_b   1.000
_cell.length_c   1.000
_cell.angle_alpha   90.00
_cell.angle_beta   90.00
_cell.angle_gamma   90.00
#
_symmetry.space_group_name_H-M   'P 1'
#
loop_
_entity.id
_entity.type
_entity.pdbx_description
1 polymer ?
#
loop_
_entity_poly.entity_id
_entity_poly.type
_entity_poly.pdbx_seq_one_letter_code
_entity_poly.pdbx_strand_id
1 'polypeptide(L)'
;MEVNCEGCAGCCLDWRPLLEDLRDGEDDGTEGDDGIERDDEGVLERGHEHERRGPYEPLDDVYNLVPLTRDEVRRFLEAGFADALTPRLWVADAESGHAVEIDGRRVTAIGGRPAFFVGLRKPPKPVAPFGREAEVWLSTCTFLDPTTLQCRIHGGDLFPDECATYPGYNLALEQETECERVEATFGGDRLVSDDPPADAAALEGLLLGPGALGQKVFCHPRPDDLEGVVERAATDALTAEDRAEFVAVAAASSLGTLGVSDRHYAEARERALEADSWVGRSIREWERLAAEGDGDEPIPPAGIATDVEEDRGAPGTPGWE
;
A
#
# COMPACT_ATOMS: atom_id res chain seq x y z
N MET A 1 -4.16 -4.56 21.40
CA MET A 1 -5.04 -4.69 20.21
C MET A 1 -4.81 -6.06 19.61
N GLU A 2 -5.88 -6.73 19.14
CA GLU A 2 -5.77 -8.03 18.48
C GLU A 2 -5.36 -7.83 17.01
N VAL A 3 -4.28 -8.50 16.59
CA VAL A 3 -3.81 -8.50 15.20
C VAL A 3 -4.34 -9.77 14.57
N ASN A 4 -5.13 -9.68 13.50
CA ASN A 4 -5.59 -10.84 12.75
C ASN A 4 -5.48 -10.57 11.24
N CYS A 5 -4.85 -11.52 10.54
CA CYS A 5 -4.60 -11.47 9.10
C CYS A 5 -5.87 -11.65 8.25
N GLU A 6 -6.88 -12.37 8.75
CA GLU A 6 -8.20 -12.53 8.11
C GLU A 6 -8.99 -11.21 8.04
N GLY A 7 -8.65 -10.21 8.88
CA GLY A 7 -9.33 -8.91 8.93
C GLY A 7 -8.41 -7.69 8.85
N CYS A 8 -7.32 -7.83 8.07
CA CYS A 8 -6.44 -6.76 7.56
C CYS A 8 -5.23 -6.32 8.38
N ALA A 9 -4.93 -6.84 9.56
CA ALA A 9 -3.81 -6.28 10.34
C ALA A 9 -2.43 -6.54 9.70
N GLY A 10 -2.21 -7.72 9.11
CA GLY A 10 -0.89 -8.16 8.60
C GLY A 10 -0.32 -7.32 7.45
N CYS A 11 -1.08 -7.10 6.36
CA CYS A 11 -0.59 -6.34 5.20
C CYS A 11 -0.89 -4.83 5.27
N CYS A 12 -1.75 -4.37 6.19
CA CYS A 12 -2.17 -2.97 6.24
C CYS A 12 -1.21 -2.05 6.99
N LEU A 13 -0.38 -2.58 7.87
CA LEU A 13 0.56 -1.82 8.69
C LEU A 13 1.98 -1.88 8.12
N ASP A 14 2.71 -0.77 8.24
CA ASP A 14 4.16 -0.75 8.04
C ASP A 14 4.86 -1.21 9.31
N TRP A 15 5.41 -2.42 9.27
CA TRP A 15 6.06 -3.05 10.41
C TRP A 15 7.53 -2.64 10.57
N ARG A 16 8.13 -2.01 9.55
CA ARG A 16 9.58 -1.71 9.54
C ARG A 16 10.04 -0.95 10.79
N PRO A 17 9.33 0.11 11.26
CA PRO A 17 9.76 0.83 12.46
C PRO A 17 9.81 -0.05 13.71
N LEU A 18 8.86 -0.99 13.85
CA LEU A 18 8.83 -1.90 15.01
C LEU A 18 9.89 -3.00 14.95
N LEU A 19 10.26 -3.43 13.74
CA LEU A 19 11.32 -4.43 13.54
C LEU A 19 12.71 -3.84 13.77
N GLU A 20 12.89 -2.55 13.51
CA GLU A 20 14.13 -1.82 13.79
C GLU A 20 14.32 -1.61 15.30
N ASP A 21 13.27 -1.18 16.01
CA ASP A 21 13.28 -1.00 17.48
C ASP A 21 13.74 -2.26 18.24
N LEU A 22 13.32 -3.46 17.79
CA LEU A 22 13.70 -4.73 18.42
C LEU A 22 15.19 -5.04 18.24
N ARG A 23 15.76 -4.73 17.07
CA ARG A 23 17.18 -4.97 16.78
C ARG A 23 18.09 -4.11 17.65
N ASP A 24 17.70 -2.86 17.88
CA ASP A 24 18.46 -1.93 18.73
C ASP A 24 18.33 -2.28 20.22
N GLY A 25 17.29 -3.02 20.61
CA GLY A 25 17.06 -3.51 21.97
C GLY A 25 17.82 -4.78 22.36
N GLU A 26 18.30 -5.57 21.39
CA GLU A 26 18.98 -6.86 21.60
C GLU A 26 20.52 -6.75 21.71
N ASP A 27 21.11 -5.56 21.66
CA ASP A 27 22.54 -5.35 21.97
C ASP A 27 22.83 -5.39 23.49
N ASP A 28 22.28 -6.39 24.19
CA ASP A 28 22.73 -6.86 25.51
C ASP A 28 23.62 -8.09 25.33
N GLY A 29 24.76 -7.90 24.67
CA GLY A 29 26.01 -8.65 24.88
C GLY A 29 25.97 -10.18 24.90
N THR A 30 24.91 -10.82 24.40
CA THR A 30 24.74 -12.27 24.47
C THR A 30 24.88 -12.80 23.06
N GLU A 31 26.02 -13.44 22.80
CA GLU A 31 26.32 -14.17 21.56
C GLU A 31 25.27 -15.29 21.35
N GLY A 32 24.15 -14.93 20.73
CA GLY A 32 23.16 -15.84 20.16
C GLY A 32 23.53 -16.13 18.72
N ASP A 33 23.86 -17.38 18.47
CA ASP A 33 24.15 -17.99 17.17
C ASP A 33 22.87 -18.09 16.31
N ASP A 34 22.39 -16.97 15.79
CA ASP A 34 21.37 -16.96 14.74
C ASP A 34 22.04 -16.60 13.41
N GLY A 35 22.06 -17.60 12.52
CA GLY A 35 22.79 -17.63 11.26
C GLY A 35 22.35 -16.58 10.23
N ILE A 36 22.77 -15.33 10.44
CA ILE A 36 22.79 -14.29 9.41
C ILE A 36 24.17 -14.34 8.76
N GLU A 37 24.27 -14.98 7.60
CA GLU A 37 25.48 -14.95 6.78
C GLU A 37 25.75 -13.50 6.35
N ARG A 38 26.76 -12.88 6.97
CA ARG A 38 27.33 -11.62 6.46
C ARG A 38 28.07 -11.92 5.16
N ASP A 39 27.55 -11.44 4.05
CA ASP A 39 28.28 -11.41 2.79
C ASP A 39 29.34 -10.28 2.79
N ASP A 40 30.47 -10.58 2.16
CA ASP A 40 31.76 -9.88 2.29
C ASP A 40 31.81 -8.53 1.54
N GLU A 41 30.65 -7.93 1.20
CA GLU A 41 30.55 -6.68 0.42
C GLU A 41 29.95 -5.49 1.18
N GLY A 42 29.58 -5.64 2.46
CA GLY A 42 29.22 -4.49 3.30
C GLY A 42 27.96 -3.73 2.85
N VAL A 43 27.10 -4.37 2.05
CA VAL A 43 25.73 -3.92 1.82
C VAL A 43 24.90 -4.56 2.91
N LEU A 44 24.36 -3.75 3.82
CA LEU A 44 23.35 -4.22 4.77
C LEU A 44 22.21 -4.84 3.95
N GLU A 45 22.09 -6.17 3.95
CA GLU A 45 20.89 -6.83 3.46
C GLU A 45 19.69 -6.16 4.14
N ARG A 46 18.88 -5.43 3.36
CA ARG A 46 17.59 -4.92 3.77
C ARG A 46 16.63 -6.11 3.86
N GLY A 47 16.89 -7.02 4.78
CA GLY A 47 16.19 -8.30 4.94
C GLY A 47 14.69 -8.16 5.19
N HIS A 48 14.18 -6.95 5.43
CA HIS A 48 12.78 -6.67 5.76
C HIS A 48 11.96 -6.03 4.63
N GLU A 49 12.57 -5.63 3.51
CA GLU A 49 11.87 -4.96 2.40
C GLU A 49 11.50 -5.95 1.27
N HIS A 50 10.53 -6.83 1.54
CA HIS A 50 10.11 -7.84 0.56
C HIS A 50 9.57 -7.25 -0.75
N GLU A 51 8.93 -6.06 -0.73
CA GLU A 51 8.49 -5.36 -1.96
C GLU A 51 9.64 -4.83 -2.82
N ARG A 52 10.87 -4.76 -2.27
CA ARG A 52 12.09 -4.37 -2.98
C ARG A 52 12.93 -5.58 -3.42
N ARG A 53 12.43 -6.80 -3.21
CA ARG A 53 13.07 -8.04 -3.69
C ARG A 53 12.73 -8.25 -5.18
N GLY A 54 13.37 -7.50 -6.07
CA GLY A 54 13.18 -7.63 -7.51
C GLY A 54 13.94 -6.59 -8.34
N PRO A 55 13.94 -6.72 -9.68
CA PRO A 55 14.66 -5.79 -10.57
C PRO A 55 13.98 -4.41 -10.68
N TYR A 56 12.79 -4.24 -10.10
CA TYR A 56 12.01 -3.02 -10.14
C TYR A 56 11.81 -2.50 -8.72
N GLU A 57 12.46 -1.38 -8.40
CA GLU A 57 12.33 -0.74 -7.10
C GLU A 57 11.19 0.29 -7.14
N PRO A 58 10.22 0.24 -6.21
CA PRO A 58 9.22 1.29 -6.06
C PRO A 58 9.87 2.66 -5.87
N LEU A 59 9.28 3.67 -6.49
CA LEU A 59 9.76 5.05 -6.36
C LEU A 59 9.36 5.67 -5.02
N ASP A 60 8.21 5.26 -4.49
CA ASP A 60 7.71 5.63 -3.17
C ASP A 60 8.26 4.71 -2.07
N ASP A 61 7.97 5.04 -0.81
CA ASP A 61 8.33 4.23 0.36
C ASP A 61 7.11 3.61 1.06
N VAL A 62 5.98 3.47 0.35
CA VAL A 62 4.78 2.84 0.94
C VAL A 62 5.08 1.35 1.17
N TYR A 63 4.83 0.84 2.36
CA TYR A 63 4.99 -0.58 2.63
C TYR A 63 3.73 -1.36 2.25
N ASN A 64 3.83 -2.50 1.56
CA ASN A 64 2.69 -3.35 1.20
C ASN A 64 1.56 -2.57 0.53
N LEU A 65 1.84 -1.92 -0.60
CA LEU A 65 0.79 -1.23 -1.35
C LEU A 65 -0.24 -2.26 -1.79
N VAL A 66 -1.52 -1.99 -1.56
CA VAL A 66 -2.62 -2.82 -2.08
C VAL A 66 -2.94 -2.38 -3.51
N PRO A 67 -2.45 -3.05 -4.57
CA PRO A 67 -2.77 -2.68 -5.94
C PRO A 67 -4.25 -2.96 -6.24
N LEU A 68 -4.90 -2.00 -6.88
CA LEU A 68 -6.26 -2.12 -7.35
C LEU A 68 -6.30 -2.42 -8.85
N THR A 69 -7.25 -3.26 -9.24
CA THR A 69 -7.64 -3.44 -10.62
C THR A 69 -8.38 -2.20 -11.14
N ARG A 70 -8.49 -2.08 -12.46
CA ARG A 70 -9.21 -0.99 -13.12
C ARG A 70 -10.65 -0.89 -12.65
N ASP A 71 -11.31 -2.03 -12.51
CA ASP A 71 -12.72 -2.06 -12.15
C ASP A 71 -12.89 -1.66 -10.67
N GLU A 72 -11.95 -2.02 -9.79
CA GLU A 72 -11.88 -1.47 -8.43
C GLU A 72 -11.64 0.04 -8.43
N VAL A 73 -10.66 0.54 -9.17
CA VAL A 73 -10.43 1.99 -9.30
C VAL A 73 -11.71 2.72 -9.73
N ARG A 74 -12.47 2.15 -10.67
CA ARG A 74 -13.78 2.68 -11.07
C ARG A 74 -14.81 2.62 -9.95
N ARG A 75 -14.91 1.52 -9.22
CA ARG A 75 -15.82 1.40 -8.05
C ARG A 75 -15.51 2.46 -7.00
N PHE A 76 -14.25 2.64 -6.64
CA PHE A 76 -13.82 3.69 -5.70
C PHE A 76 -14.17 5.09 -6.21
N LEU A 77 -13.92 5.36 -7.48
CA LEU A 77 -14.23 6.64 -8.12
C LEU A 77 -15.73 6.92 -8.16
N GLU A 78 -16.55 5.93 -8.53
CA GLU A 78 -18.02 6.02 -8.57
C GLU A 78 -18.61 6.23 -7.17
N ALA A 79 -17.98 5.66 -6.14
CA ALA A 79 -18.35 5.85 -4.75
C ALA A 79 -17.81 7.17 -4.14
N GLY A 80 -17.02 7.96 -4.88
CA GLY A 80 -16.47 9.24 -4.41
C GLY A 80 -15.23 9.14 -3.53
N PHE A 81 -14.53 8.00 -3.57
CA PHE A 81 -13.34 7.69 -2.75
C PHE A 81 -12.01 7.80 -3.52
N ALA A 82 -11.93 8.64 -4.55
CA ALA A 82 -10.69 8.80 -5.32
C ALA A 82 -9.54 9.37 -4.45
N ASP A 83 -9.86 10.07 -3.37
CA ASP A 83 -8.91 10.59 -2.37
C ASP A 83 -8.28 9.51 -1.48
N ALA A 84 -8.80 8.27 -1.53
CA ALA A 84 -8.20 7.09 -0.91
C ALA A 84 -7.10 6.44 -1.77
N LEU A 85 -6.98 6.84 -3.03
CA LEU A 85 -6.14 6.18 -4.04
C LEU A 85 -4.80 6.88 -4.21
N THR A 86 -3.75 6.15 -4.55
CA THR A 86 -2.42 6.70 -4.86
C THR A 86 -1.72 5.91 -5.95
N PRO A 87 -0.95 6.56 -6.84
CA PRO A 87 -0.11 5.84 -7.78
C PRO A 87 1.15 5.27 -7.11
N ARG A 88 1.69 4.21 -7.70
CA ARG A 88 3.07 3.75 -7.49
C ARG A 88 3.77 3.61 -8.84
N LEU A 89 4.96 4.19 -8.95
CA LEU A 89 5.87 4.03 -10.08
C LEU A 89 7.10 3.24 -9.65
N TRP A 90 7.91 2.79 -10.60
CA TRP A 90 9.17 2.09 -10.32
C TRP A 90 10.34 2.75 -11.01
N VAL A 91 11.46 2.75 -10.31
CA VAL A 91 12.77 3.03 -10.89
C VAL A 91 13.11 1.93 -11.88
N ALA A 92 13.62 2.31 -13.04
CA ALA A 92 14.16 1.37 -14.00
C ALA A 92 15.64 1.15 -13.69
N ASP A 93 16.07 -0.11 -13.74
CA ASP A 93 17.48 -0.46 -13.70
C ASP A 93 18.27 0.27 -14.80
N ALA A 94 19.52 0.62 -14.50
CA ALA A 94 20.44 1.31 -15.39
C ALA A 94 20.63 0.54 -16.72
N GLU A 95 20.55 -0.78 -16.68
CA GLU A 95 20.71 -1.64 -17.87
C GLU A 95 19.39 -1.86 -18.64
N SER A 96 18.26 -1.47 -18.07
CA SER A 96 16.94 -1.63 -18.71
C SER A 96 16.77 -0.68 -19.90
N GLY A 97 16.48 -1.26 -21.07
CA GLY A 97 16.04 -0.52 -22.26
C GLY A 97 14.57 -0.08 -22.21
N HIS A 98 13.85 -0.39 -21.13
CA HIS A 98 12.43 -0.13 -20.95
C HIS A 98 12.23 0.97 -19.89
N ALA A 99 12.72 2.17 -20.20
CA ALA A 99 12.71 3.31 -19.30
C ALA A 99 12.44 4.63 -20.04
N VAL A 100 11.94 5.61 -19.30
CA VAL A 100 11.91 7.02 -19.71
C VAL A 100 12.51 7.88 -18.61
N GLU A 101 13.19 8.96 -18.99
CA GLU A 101 13.79 9.92 -18.06
C GLU A 101 12.78 11.02 -17.76
N ILE A 102 12.43 11.20 -16.49
CA ILE A 102 11.52 12.24 -16.00
C ILE A 102 12.06 12.73 -14.66
N ASP A 103 12.14 14.06 -14.47
CA ASP A 103 12.70 14.68 -13.25
C ASP A 103 14.11 14.19 -12.88
N GLY A 104 14.92 13.79 -13.87
CA GLY A 104 16.26 13.23 -13.65
C GLY A 104 16.25 11.81 -13.08
N ARG A 105 15.10 11.12 -13.12
CA ARG A 105 14.93 9.73 -12.69
C ARG A 105 14.54 8.85 -13.86
N ARG A 106 15.12 7.65 -13.89
CA ARG A 106 14.76 6.58 -14.84
C ARG A 106 13.52 5.87 -14.35
N VAL A 107 12.39 6.13 -14.99
CA VAL A 107 11.11 5.51 -14.65
C VAL A 107 10.85 4.34 -15.59
N THR A 108 10.46 3.19 -15.03
CA THR A 108 10.12 1.99 -15.79
C THR A 108 8.97 2.28 -16.76
N ALA A 109 9.11 1.83 -18.01
CA ALA A 109 8.19 2.16 -19.09
C ALA A 109 7.85 0.99 -20.00
N ILE A 110 6.59 0.89 -20.42
CA ILE A 110 6.11 -0.07 -21.42
C ILE A 110 5.75 0.70 -22.68
N GLY A 111 6.42 0.41 -23.79
CA GLY A 111 6.19 1.14 -25.05
C GLY A 111 6.48 2.64 -24.95
N GLY A 112 7.48 3.03 -24.14
CA GLY A 112 7.84 4.44 -23.90
C GLY A 112 6.87 5.20 -23.00
N ARG A 113 5.99 4.48 -22.27
CA ARG A 113 5.01 5.06 -21.36
C ARG A 113 5.29 4.63 -19.92
N PRO A 114 5.42 5.58 -18.97
CA PRO A 114 5.62 5.28 -17.54
C PRO A 114 4.62 4.26 -17.04
N ALA A 115 5.10 3.14 -16.52
CA ALA A 115 4.27 2.11 -15.92
C ALA A 115 3.97 2.44 -14.45
N PHE A 116 2.73 2.22 -14.02
CA PHE A 116 2.30 2.51 -12.66
C PHE A 116 1.20 1.53 -12.17
N PHE A 117 1.08 1.37 -10.86
CA PHE A 117 -0.12 0.86 -10.18
C PHE A 117 -0.93 2.00 -9.59
N VAL A 118 -2.21 1.74 -9.33
CA VAL A 118 -3.01 2.52 -8.39
C VAL A 118 -3.31 1.63 -7.20
N GLY A 119 -3.08 2.12 -5.99
CA GLY A 119 -3.36 1.39 -4.76
C GLY A 119 -3.96 2.28 -3.68
N LEU A 120 -4.10 1.72 -2.48
CA LEU A 120 -4.66 2.43 -1.33
C LEU A 120 -3.61 3.24 -0.58
N ARG A 121 -3.98 4.44 -0.15
CA ARG A 121 -3.14 5.30 0.70
C ARG A 121 -2.93 4.71 2.09
N LYS A 122 -1.76 5.01 2.68
CA LYS A 122 -1.37 4.57 4.01
C LYS A 122 -0.95 5.76 4.91
N PRO A 123 -1.88 6.59 5.41
CA PRO A 123 -1.54 7.67 6.35
C PRO A 123 -0.93 7.12 7.65
N PRO A 124 -0.16 7.94 8.39
CA PRO A 124 0.26 7.58 9.73
C PRO A 124 -0.96 7.49 10.67
N LYS A 125 -1.06 6.44 11.48
CA LYS A 125 -2.08 6.31 12.52
C LYS A 125 -1.44 5.85 13.84
N PRO A 126 -1.99 6.27 15.01
CA PRO A 126 -1.47 5.84 16.29
C PRO A 126 -2.01 4.45 16.62
N VAL A 127 -1.14 3.44 16.61
CA VAL A 127 -1.51 2.05 16.82
C VAL A 127 -0.66 1.40 17.90
N ALA A 128 -1.23 0.42 18.60
CA ALA A 128 -0.54 -0.38 19.61
C ALA A 128 -0.75 -1.89 19.34
N PRO A 129 -0.17 -2.42 18.24
CA PRO A 129 -0.24 -3.85 17.93
C PRO A 129 0.47 -4.69 19.01
N PHE A 130 0.16 -5.98 19.08
CA PHE A 130 0.79 -6.95 20.00
C PHE A 130 0.72 -6.59 21.50
N GLY A 131 -0.29 -5.80 21.89
CA GLY A 131 -0.50 -5.46 23.30
C GLY A 131 0.53 -4.47 23.86
N ARG A 132 1.20 -3.70 23.01
CA ARG A 132 2.07 -2.59 23.44
C ARG A 132 1.32 -1.62 24.35
N GLU A 133 2.02 -1.11 25.36
CA GLU A 133 1.47 -0.17 26.34
C GLU A 133 1.35 1.26 25.81
N ALA A 134 2.15 1.60 24.79
CA ALA A 134 2.17 2.91 24.16
C ALA A 134 1.91 2.79 22.66
N GLU A 135 1.09 3.71 22.14
CA GLU A 135 0.85 3.91 20.73
C GLU A 135 2.11 4.39 20.01
N VAL A 136 2.25 3.96 18.75
CA VAL A 136 3.28 4.40 17.82
C VAL A 136 2.62 4.89 16.53
N TRP A 137 3.21 5.89 15.88
CA TRP A 137 2.79 6.31 14.55
C TRP A 137 3.30 5.31 13.52
N LEU A 138 2.39 4.56 12.89
CA LEU A 138 2.74 3.68 11.77
C LEU A 138 1.94 4.06 10.53
N SER A 139 2.59 4.00 9.37
CA SER A 139 1.91 4.06 8.07
C SER A 139 0.92 2.90 7.97
N THR A 140 -0.35 3.24 7.84
CA THR A 140 -1.46 2.30 8.04
C THR A 140 -2.49 2.47 6.92
N CYS A 141 -2.95 1.37 6.32
CA CYS A 141 -4.02 1.42 5.31
C CYS A 141 -5.16 2.34 5.76
N THR A 142 -5.60 3.22 4.86
CA THR A 142 -6.57 4.25 5.22
C THR A 142 -7.89 3.72 5.79
N PHE A 143 -8.26 2.47 5.49
CA PHE A 143 -9.47 1.82 6.00
C PHE A 143 -9.27 1.00 7.27
N LEU A 144 -8.04 0.83 7.76
CA LEU A 144 -7.79 0.13 9.01
C LEU A 144 -8.16 1.05 10.18
N ASP A 145 -9.04 0.58 11.05
CA ASP A 145 -9.35 1.24 12.32
C ASP A 145 -8.13 1.07 13.27
N PRO A 146 -7.52 2.16 13.76
CA PRO A 146 -6.33 2.06 14.59
C PRO A 146 -6.61 1.56 16.03
N THR A 147 -7.87 1.56 16.47
CA THR A 147 -8.29 1.07 17.79
C THR A 147 -8.51 -0.44 17.76
N THR A 148 -9.19 -0.94 16.73
CA THR A 148 -9.55 -2.37 16.65
C THR A 148 -8.64 -3.19 15.74
N LEU A 149 -7.82 -2.54 14.92
CA LEU A 149 -7.01 -3.13 13.85
C LEU A 149 -7.81 -3.95 12.84
N GLN A 150 -9.06 -3.54 12.60
CA GLN A 150 -9.95 -4.15 11.60
C GLN A 150 -10.14 -3.22 10.42
N CYS A 151 -10.34 -3.79 9.23
CA CYS A 151 -10.73 -3.02 8.06
C CYS A 151 -12.22 -2.63 8.12
N ARG A 152 -12.48 -1.32 8.05
CA ARG A 152 -13.83 -0.72 8.07
C ARG A 152 -14.69 -1.10 6.85
N ILE A 153 -14.07 -1.54 5.76
CA ILE A 153 -14.77 -1.92 4.52
C ILE A 153 -14.72 -3.43 4.26
N HIS A 154 -14.25 -4.23 5.22
CA HIS A 154 -14.16 -5.68 5.09
C HIS A 154 -15.51 -6.30 4.72
N GLY A 155 -15.53 -7.14 3.69
CA GLY A 155 -16.74 -7.78 3.17
C GLY A 155 -17.73 -6.85 2.46
N GLY A 156 -17.42 -5.56 2.31
CA GLY A 156 -18.24 -4.59 1.58
C GLY A 156 -17.90 -4.50 0.09
N ASP A 157 -18.70 -3.76 -0.67
CA ASP A 157 -18.56 -3.62 -2.14
C ASP A 157 -17.23 -2.96 -2.59
N LEU A 158 -16.58 -2.21 -1.69
CA LEU A 158 -15.29 -1.56 -1.92
C LEU A 158 -14.11 -2.37 -1.38
N PHE A 159 -14.34 -3.53 -0.75
CA PHE A 159 -13.27 -4.37 -0.24
C PHE A 159 -12.41 -4.89 -1.41
N PRO A 160 -11.10 -4.60 -1.45
CA PRO A 160 -10.28 -5.03 -2.58
C PRO A 160 -10.15 -6.54 -2.69
N ASP A 161 -10.16 -7.06 -3.91
CA ASP A 161 -9.97 -8.48 -4.22
C ASP A 161 -8.58 -8.96 -3.76
N GLU A 162 -7.57 -8.10 -3.84
CA GLU A 162 -6.23 -8.37 -3.31
C GLU A 162 -6.25 -8.60 -1.80
N CYS A 163 -7.02 -7.78 -1.05
CA CYS A 163 -7.18 -7.94 0.39
C CYS A 163 -7.96 -9.22 0.72
N ALA A 164 -9.00 -9.54 -0.07
CA ALA A 164 -9.82 -10.72 0.14
C ALA A 164 -9.09 -12.03 -0.15
N THR A 165 -8.08 -12.00 -1.02
CA THR A 165 -7.34 -13.21 -1.42
C THR A 165 -6.04 -13.39 -0.65
N TYR A 166 -5.55 -12.35 0.01
CA TYR A 166 -4.35 -12.43 0.85
C TYR A 166 -4.61 -13.30 2.10
N PRO A 167 -3.65 -14.17 2.51
CA PRO A 167 -2.34 -14.45 1.94
C PRO A 167 -2.32 -15.59 0.89
N GLY A 168 -3.49 -16.05 0.45
CA GLY A 168 -3.64 -17.26 -0.38
C GLY A 168 -2.78 -17.30 -1.65
N TYR A 169 -2.54 -16.16 -2.30
CA TYR A 169 -1.65 -16.08 -3.45
C TYR A 169 -0.18 -16.37 -3.12
N ASN A 170 0.33 -15.81 -2.04
CA ASN A 170 1.69 -16.07 -1.59
C ASN A 170 1.84 -17.56 -1.26
N LEU A 171 0.88 -18.14 -0.53
CA LEU A 171 0.86 -19.57 -0.21
C LEU A 171 0.84 -20.44 -1.48
N ALA A 172 0.02 -20.08 -2.48
CA ALA A 172 -0.05 -20.81 -3.75
C ALA A 172 1.24 -20.71 -4.59
N LEU A 173 1.98 -19.61 -4.45
CA LEU A 173 3.26 -19.37 -5.11
C LEU A 173 4.46 -19.84 -4.26
N GLU A 174 4.21 -20.50 -3.13
CA GLU A 174 5.23 -20.96 -2.18
C GLU A 174 6.15 -19.80 -1.74
N GLN A 175 5.57 -18.61 -1.57
CA GLN A 175 6.25 -17.41 -1.09
C GLN A 175 5.89 -17.14 0.36
N GLU A 176 6.88 -16.67 1.12
CA GLU A 176 6.69 -16.17 2.48
C GLU A 176 5.65 -15.04 2.50
N THR A 177 4.77 -15.09 3.51
CA THR A 177 3.74 -14.09 3.76
C THR A 177 4.20 -13.06 4.79
N GLU A 178 3.68 -11.85 4.72
CA GLU A 178 3.85 -10.84 5.79
C GLU A 178 3.40 -11.38 7.15
N CYS A 179 2.30 -12.14 7.19
CA CYS A 179 1.83 -12.77 8.42
C CYS A 179 2.87 -13.71 9.02
N GLU A 180 3.48 -14.58 8.22
CA GLU A 180 4.56 -15.47 8.67
C GLU A 180 5.76 -14.69 9.20
N ARG A 181 6.15 -13.59 8.56
CA ARG A 181 7.27 -12.76 9.05
C ARG A 181 6.97 -12.05 10.36
N VAL A 182 5.77 -11.48 10.47
CA VAL A 182 5.33 -10.76 11.67
C VAL A 182 5.16 -11.73 12.84
N GLU A 183 4.55 -12.89 12.61
CA GLU A 183 4.42 -13.96 13.61
C GLU A 183 5.78 -14.50 14.05
N ALA A 184 6.73 -14.68 13.13
CA ALA A 184 8.08 -15.13 13.46
C ALA A 184 8.81 -14.14 14.40
N THR A 185 8.49 -12.85 14.31
CA THR A 185 9.16 -11.82 15.12
C THR A 185 8.45 -11.54 16.45
N PHE A 186 7.13 -11.36 16.43
CA PHE A 186 6.36 -10.92 17.61
C PHE A 186 5.63 -12.06 18.33
N GLY A 187 5.63 -13.27 17.75
CA GLY A 187 4.82 -14.41 18.21
C GLY A 187 3.33 -14.23 17.90
N GLY A 188 2.57 -15.32 17.97
CA GLY A 188 1.13 -15.33 17.71
C GLY A 188 0.62 -16.71 17.30
N ASP A 189 -0.70 -16.88 17.27
CA ASP A 189 -1.32 -17.98 16.56
C ASP A 189 -1.37 -17.63 15.06
N ARG A 190 -1.26 -18.64 14.17
CA ARG A 190 -1.38 -18.47 12.72
C ARG A 190 -2.85 -18.23 12.37
N LEU A 191 -3.22 -16.99 12.04
CA LEU A 191 -4.62 -16.54 12.01
C LEU A 191 -5.28 -16.56 10.61
N VAL A 192 -4.71 -17.28 9.64
CA VAL A 192 -5.39 -17.64 8.37
C VAL A 192 -5.04 -19.08 8.02
N SER A 193 -5.95 -19.79 7.35
CA SER A 193 -5.72 -21.10 6.76
C SER A 193 -4.42 -21.14 5.94
N ASP A 194 -3.53 -22.06 6.29
CA ASP A 194 -2.28 -22.37 5.60
C ASP A 194 -2.51 -22.97 4.20
N ASP A 195 -3.75 -23.37 3.92
CA ASP A 195 -4.10 -23.99 2.66
C ASP A 195 -4.15 -22.93 1.54
N PRO A 196 -3.36 -23.11 0.46
CA PRO A 196 -3.52 -22.29 -0.73
C PRO A 196 -4.95 -22.45 -1.28
N PRO A 197 -5.46 -21.45 -2.03
CA PRO A 197 -6.76 -21.53 -2.66
C PRO A 197 -6.93 -22.87 -3.40
N ALA A 198 -7.94 -23.63 -3.02
CA ALA A 198 -8.14 -24.99 -3.53
C ALA A 198 -8.57 -25.04 -5.01
N ASP A 199 -8.99 -23.90 -5.58
CA ASP A 199 -9.40 -23.78 -6.97
C ASP A 199 -8.42 -22.95 -7.81
N ALA A 200 -8.22 -23.37 -9.06
CA ALA A 200 -7.45 -22.60 -10.02
C ALA A 200 -8.13 -21.28 -10.39
N ALA A 201 -9.44 -21.16 -10.13
CA ALA A 201 -10.24 -19.96 -10.37
C ALA A 201 -9.83 -18.81 -9.43
N ALA A 202 -9.51 -19.08 -8.17
CA ALA A 202 -8.94 -18.06 -7.27
C ALA A 202 -7.64 -17.50 -7.84
N LEU A 203 -6.80 -18.33 -8.48
CA LEU A 203 -5.55 -17.87 -9.10
C LEU A 203 -5.74 -17.07 -10.40
N GLU A 204 -6.95 -17.01 -10.98
CA GLU A 204 -7.22 -16.20 -12.18
C GLU A 204 -7.06 -14.69 -11.90
N GLY A 205 -7.16 -14.25 -10.64
CA GLY A 205 -6.96 -12.87 -10.22
C GLY A 205 -5.50 -12.42 -10.14
N LEU A 206 -4.52 -13.33 -10.21
CA LEU A 206 -3.09 -13.00 -10.11
C LEU A 206 -2.56 -12.16 -11.28
N LEU A 207 -3.27 -12.13 -12.42
CA LEU A 207 -2.98 -11.29 -13.60
C LEU A 207 -1.47 -11.23 -13.96
N LEU A 208 -0.79 -12.39 -14.05
CA LEU A 208 0.67 -12.46 -14.30
C LEU A 208 1.07 -12.38 -15.79
N GLY A 209 0.13 -12.06 -16.68
CA GLY A 209 0.34 -12.06 -18.13
C GLY A 209 -0.01 -10.73 -18.80
N PRO A 210 0.02 -10.65 -20.14
CA PRO A 210 -0.32 -9.44 -20.88
C PRO A 210 -1.71 -8.86 -20.57
N GLY A 211 -2.62 -9.70 -20.05
CA GLY A 211 -3.94 -9.27 -19.56
C GLY A 211 -3.89 -8.33 -18.35
N ALA A 212 -2.75 -8.24 -17.64
CA ALA A 212 -2.53 -7.26 -16.58
C ALA A 212 -2.51 -5.82 -17.11
N LEU A 213 -2.10 -5.64 -18.37
CA LEU A 213 -1.96 -4.31 -18.96
C LEU A 213 -3.34 -3.66 -19.13
N GLY A 214 -3.52 -2.49 -18.56
CA GLY A 214 -4.81 -1.78 -18.53
C GLY A 214 -5.85 -2.40 -17.59
N GLN A 215 -5.49 -3.46 -16.85
CA GLN A 215 -6.31 -4.03 -15.78
C GLN A 215 -5.70 -3.82 -14.39
N LYS A 216 -4.39 -4.02 -14.21
CA LYS A 216 -3.68 -3.83 -12.92
C LYS A 216 -2.41 -3.01 -13.11
N VAL A 217 -1.67 -3.28 -14.19
CA VAL A 217 -0.54 -2.46 -14.66
C VAL A 217 -1.08 -1.40 -15.63
N PHE A 218 -0.89 -0.12 -15.32
CA PHE A 218 -1.31 0.99 -16.17
C PHE A 218 -0.11 1.69 -16.78
N CYS A 219 -0.32 2.46 -17.86
CA CYS A 219 0.74 3.20 -18.53
C CYS A 219 0.31 4.62 -18.84
N HIS A 220 1.04 5.62 -18.33
CA HIS A 220 0.72 7.03 -18.55
C HIS A 220 0.92 7.39 -20.03
N PRO A 221 -0.10 7.91 -20.75
CA PRO A 221 -0.02 8.08 -22.20
C PRO A 221 0.94 9.18 -22.65
N ARG A 222 1.26 10.12 -21.74
CA ARG A 222 2.02 11.35 -22.01
C ARG A 222 3.10 11.53 -20.93
N PRO A 223 4.35 11.08 -21.16
CA PRO A 223 5.42 11.16 -20.16
C PRO A 223 5.72 12.60 -19.72
N ASP A 224 5.68 13.54 -20.65
CA ASP A 224 5.98 14.96 -20.41
C ASP A 224 5.01 15.61 -19.39
N ASP A 225 3.78 15.11 -19.28
CA ASP A 225 2.80 15.61 -18.31
C ASP A 225 3.14 15.21 -16.86
N LEU A 226 4.12 14.33 -16.66
CA LEU A 226 4.58 13.90 -15.33
C LEU A 226 5.78 14.71 -14.82
N GLU A 227 6.20 15.77 -15.51
CA GLU A 227 7.26 16.65 -15.04
C GLU A 227 6.89 17.27 -13.67
N GLY A 228 7.79 17.16 -12.71
CA GLY A 228 7.63 17.48 -11.29
C GLY A 228 6.77 16.48 -10.50
N VAL A 229 5.96 15.66 -11.16
CA VAL A 229 5.09 14.67 -10.51
C VAL A 229 5.91 13.48 -10.02
N VAL A 230 6.91 13.06 -10.79
CA VAL A 230 7.78 11.94 -10.45
C VAL A 230 8.62 12.27 -9.21
N GLU A 231 9.17 13.48 -9.11
CA GLU A 231 9.87 13.90 -7.90
C GLU A 231 8.94 13.97 -6.67
N ARG A 232 7.71 14.46 -6.85
CA ARG A 232 6.71 14.46 -5.76
C ARG A 232 6.31 13.04 -5.34
N ALA A 233 6.20 12.09 -6.27
CA ALA A 233 5.97 10.69 -5.93
C ALA A 233 7.13 10.11 -5.11
N ALA A 234 8.38 10.43 -5.47
CA ALA A 234 9.57 9.96 -4.79
C ALA A 234 9.76 10.52 -3.37
N THR A 235 9.09 11.62 -3.06
CA THR A 235 9.22 12.35 -1.78
C THR A 235 7.93 12.35 -0.96
N ASP A 236 6.98 11.47 -1.32
CA ASP A 236 5.64 11.37 -0.71
C ASP A 236 4.88 12.71 -0.63
N ALA A 237 5.06 13.55 -1.65
CA ALA A 237 4.52 14.90 -1.74
C ALA A 237 3.45 15.06 -2.83
N LEU A 238 2.83 13.95 -3.27
CA LEU A 238 1.81 13.97 -4.32
C LEU A 238 0.63 14.85 -3.92
N THR A 239 0.17 15.67 -4.86
CA THR A 239 -1.02 16.50 -4.71
C THR A 239 -2.29 15.72 -5.06
N ALA A 240 -3.46 16.31 -4.77
CA ALA A 240 -4.73 15.75 -5.24
C ALA A 240 -4.83 15.72 -6.77
N GLU A 241 -4.26 16.72 -7.46
CA GLU A 241 -4.22 16.78 -8.92
C GLU A 241 -3.34 15.68 -9.51
N ASP A 242 -2.18 15.42 -8.90
CA ASP A 242 -1.29 14.33 -9.31
C ASP A 242 -1.99 12.98 -9.20
N ARG A 243 -2.62 12.70 -8.04
CA ARG A 243 -3.37 11.46 -7.84
C ARG A 243 -4.53 11.34 -8.83
N ALA A 244 -5.29 12.42 -9.04
CA ALA A 244 -6.41 12.43 -9.98
C ALA A 244 -5.98 12.09 -11.41
N GLU A 245 -4.79 12.53 -11.85
CA GLU A 245 -4.24 12.19 -13.16
C GLU A 245 -4.09 10.67 -13.33
N PHE A 246 -3.39 10.01 -12.40
CA PHE A 246 -3.16 8.56 -12.47
C PHE A 246 -4.44 7.75 -12.28
N VAL A 247 -5.33 8.15 -11.37
CA VAL A 247 -6.64 7.52 -11.18
C VAL A 247 -7.47 7.59 -12.46
N ALA A 248 -7.48 8.75 -13.12
CA ALA A 248 -8.21 8.93 -14.38
C ALA A 248 -7.63 8.08 -15.51
N VAL A 249 -6.30 8.03 -15.65
CA VAL A 249 -5.64 7.18 -16.65
C VAL A 249 -5.96 5.70 -16.40
N ALA A 250 -5.86 5.25 -15.15
CA ALA A 250 -6.20 3.87 -14.78
C ALA A 250 -7.66 3.56 -15.13
N ALA A 251 -8.61 4.34 -14.63
CA ALA A 251 -10.04 4.16 -14.91
C ALA A 251 -10.39 4.17 -16.40
N ALA A 252 -9.65 4.92 -17.22
CA ALA A 252 -9.87 5.04 -18.66
C ALA A 252 -9.07 4.03 -19.52
N SER A 253 -8.26 3.17 -18.90
CA SER A 253 -7.40 2.22 -19.62
C SER A 253 -8.16 1.06 -20.26
N SER A 254 -7.67 0.63 -21.43
CA SER A 254 -8.24 -0.44 -22.25
C SER A 254 -7.49 -1.76 -22.02
N LEU A 255 -8.23 -2.84 -21.74
CA LEU A 255 -7.66 -4.15 -21.40
C LEU A 255 -6.68 -4.68 -22.45
N GLY A 256 -5.54 -5.19 -21.99
CA GLY A 256 -4.50 -5.80 -22.82
C GLY A 256 -3.80 -4.83 -23.77
N THR A 257 -3.97 -3.52 -23.59
CA THR A 257 -3.39 -2.51 -24.48
C THR A 257 -2.89 -1.29 -23.70
N LEU A 258 -2.13 -0.43 -24.37
CA LEU A 258 -1.75 0.90 -23.85
C LEU A 258 -2.83 1.96 -24.10
N GLY A 259 -4.00 1.60 -24.66
CA GLY A 259 -5.04 2.56 -25.03
C GLY A 259 -5.72 3.18 -23.82
N VAL A 260 -5.91 4.50 -23.84
CA VAL A 260 -6.67 5.25 -22.83
C VAL A 260 -7.81 5.96 -23.55
N SER A 261 -9.02 5.88 -23.01
CA SER A 261 -10.20 6.53 -23.60
C SER A 261 -10.32 7.99 -23.14
N ASP A 262 -10.14 8.94 -24.05
CA ASP A 262 -10.19 10.39 -23.72
C ASP A 262 -11.47 10.80 -22.99
N ARG A 263 -12.63 10.28 -23.42
CA ARG A 263 -13.92 10.57 -22.80
C ARG A 263 -13.95 10.08 -21.34
N HIS A 264 -13.60 8.81 -21.12
CA HIS A 264 -13.60 8.25 -19.77
C HIS A 264 -12.53 8.88 -18.88
N TYR A 265 -11.39 9.27 -19.46
CA TYR A 265 -10.34 9.98 -18.74
C TYR A 265 -10.83 11.34 -18.25
N ALA A 266 -11.48 12.14 -19.12
CA ALA A 266 -12.01 13.44 -18.73
C ALA A 266 -13.06 13.31 -17.61
N GLU A 267 -14.02 12.39 -17.76
CA GLU A 267 -15.05 12.12 -16.74
C GLU A 267 -14.44 11.62 -15.43
N ALA A 268 -13.42 10.75 -15.50
CA ALA A 268 -12.79 10.21 -14.32
C ALA A 268 -11.93 11.24 -13.58
N ARG A 269 -11.22 12.10 -14.33
CA ARG A 269 -10.39 13.16 -13.76
C ARG A 269 -11.24 14.21 -13.04
N GLU A 270 -12.37 14.61 -13.63
CA GLU A 270 -13.35 15.50 -12.99
C GLU A 270 -13.82 14.91 -11.65
N ARG A 271 -14.32 13.67 -11.66
CA ARG A 271 -14.77 12.98 -10.43
C ARG A 271 -13.67 12.84 -9.38
N ALA A 272 -12.45 12.54 -9.82
CA ALA A 272 -11.32 12.36 -8.90
C ALA A 272 -10.93 13.68 -8.21
N LEU A 273 -11.01 14.81 -8.92
CA LEU A 273 -10.76 16.13 -8.36
C LEU A 273 -11.88 16.61 -7.43
N GLU A 274 -13.12 16.17 -7.67
CA GLU A 274 -14.28 16.49 -6.84
C GLU A 274 -14.42 15.61 -5.60
N ALA A 275 -13.61 14.55 -5.46
CA ALA A 275 -13.67 13.64 -4.34
C ALA A 275 -13.33 14.35 -3.01
N ASP A 276 -14.27 14.31 -2.08
CA ASP A 276 -14.08 14.71 -0.68
C ASP A 276 -14.81 13.70 0.21
N SER A 277 -14.23 12.52 0.33
CA SER A 277 -14.76 11.46 1.17
C SER A 277 -14.33 11.66 2.63
N TRP A 278 -14.87 10.83 3.53
CA TRP A 278 -14.37 10.80 4.91
C TRP A 278 -12.90 10.41 4.94
N VAL A 279 -12.43 9.56 4.02
CA VAL A 279 -11.04 9.11 3.93
C VAL A 279 -10.12 10.29 3.67
N GLY A 280 -10.38 11.11 2.63
CA GLY A 280 -9.52 12.25 2.32
C GLY A 280 -9.47 13.26 3.46
N ARG A 281 -10.61 13.50 4.15
CA ARG A 281 -10.66 14.37 5.32
C ARG A 281 -9.90 13.79 6.52
N SER A 282 -9.99 12.49 6.77
CA SER A 282 -9.29 11.80 7.86
C SER A 282 -7.79 11.73 7.62
N ILE A 283 -7.35 11.44 6.39
CA ILE A 283 -5.92 11.42 6.04
C ILE A 283 -5.27 12.78 6.34
N ARG A 284 -5.90 13.89 5.90
CA ARG A 284 -5.38 15.24 6.16
C ARG A 284 -5.23 15.53 7.66
N GLU A 285 -6.17 15.03 8.46
CA GLU A 285 -6.14 15.21 9.91
C GLU A 285 -5.08 14.33 10.58
N TRP A 286 -4.93 13.08 10.14
CA TRP A 286 -3.88 12.18 10.61
C TRP A 286 -2.47 12.71 10.29
N GLU A 287 -2.25 13.17 9.06
CA GLU A 287 -0.99 13.81 8.65
C GLU A 287 -0.70 15.06 9.49
N ARG A 288 -1.71 15.88 9.77
CA ARG A 288 -1.58 17.06 10.64
C ARG A 288 -1.18 16.67 12.06
N LEU A 289 -1.88 15.70 12.66
CA LEU A 289 -1.60 15.24 14.03
C LEU A 289 -0.21 14.61 14.14
N ALA A 290 0.19 13.81 13.17
CA ALA A 290 1.53 13.21 13.14
C ALA A 290 2.63 14.26 12.98
N ALA A 291 2.43 15.27 12.13
CA ALA A 291 3.39 16.36 11.94
C ALA A 291 3.50 17.31 13.14
N GLU A 292 2.39 17.53 13.87
CA GLU A 292 2.41 18.30 15.12
C GLU A 292 3.08 17.55 16.27
N GLY A 293 2.95 16.22 16.29
CA GLY A 293 3.57 15.35 17.28
C GLY A 293 5.05 15.04 17.05
N ASP A 294 5.69 15.66 16.06
CA ASP A 294 7.13 15.48 15.78
C ASP A 294 7.97 16.19 16.88
N GLY A 295 8.34 15.44 17.93
CA GLY A 295 9.04 15.94 19.13
C GLY A 295 8.81 15.09 20.39
N ASP A 296 9.02 15.67 21.59
CA ASP A 296 8.76 15.02 22.90
C ASP A 296 7.26 14.99 23.28
N GLU A 297 6.35 15.35 22.36
CA GLU A 297 4.92 15.34 22.65
C GLU A 297 4.36 13.91 22.65
N PRO A 298 3.48 13.55 23.63
CA PRO A 298 2.92 12.21 23.67
C PRO A 298 2.04 11.91 22.47
N ILE A 299 2.22 10.73 21.87
CA ILE A 299 1.35 10.20 20.82
C ILE A 299 -0.08 10.07 21.38
N PRO A 300 -1.11 10.58 20.67
CA PRO A 300 -2.49 10.49 21.15
C PRO A 300 -2.98 9.03 21.15
N PRO A 301 -3.90 8.68 22.06
CA PRO A 301 -4.47 7.34 22.09
C PRO A 301 -5.28 7.05 20.82
N ALA A 302 -5.29 5.79 20.38
CA ALA A 302 -5.97 5.36 19.15
C ALA A 302 -7.47 5.71 19.10
N GLY A 303 -8.11 5.84 20.27
CA GLY A 303 -9.53 6.20 20.40
C GLY A 303 -9.91 7.56 19.79
N ILE A 304 -8.93 8.44 19.51
CA ILE A 304 -9.15 9.68 18.76
C ILE A 304 -9.66 9.42 17.32
N ALA A 305 -9.55 8.17 16.82
CA ALA A 305 -10.14 7.75 15.55
C ALA A 305 -11.67 7.96 15.49
N THR A 306 -12.37 7.99 16.62
CA THR A 306 -13.80 8.37 16.66
C THR A 306 -13.98 9.77 16.08
N ASP A 307 -13.20 10.73 16.58
CA ASP A 307 -13.26 12.11 16.13
C ASP A 307 -12.70 12.25 14.72
N VAL A 308 -11.56 11.59 14.42
CA VAL A 308 -10.83 11.74 13.15
C VAL A 308 -11.51 11.02 11.98
N GLU A 309 -12.21 9.91 12.21
CA GLU A 309 -12.78 9.06 11.15
C GLU A 309 -14.31 8.93 11.26
N GLU A 310 -14.84 8.46 12.38
CA GLU A 310 -16.25 8.10 12.53
C GLU A 310 -17.18 9.31 12.44
N ASP A 311 -16.83 10.40 13.15
CA ASP A 311 -17.55 11.68 13.08
C ASP A 311 -17.52 12.30 11.67
N ARG A 312 -16.57 11.88 10.82
CA ARG A 312 -16.47 12.30 9.41
C ARG A 312 -17.23 11.38 8.45
N GLY A 313 -17.81 10.29 8.95
CA GLY A 313 -18.64 9.34 8.20
C GLY A 313 -18.00 7.98 7.96
N ALA A 314 -16.90 7.62 8.65
CA ALA A 314 -16.35 6.28 8.55
C ALA A 314 -17.32 5.25 9.16
N PRO A 315 -17.53 4.07 8.51
CA PRO A 315 -18.34 3.02 9.09
C PRO A 315 -17.62 2.39 10.29
N GLY A 316 -18.40 1.82 11.22
CA GLY A 316 -17.86 1.00 12.31
C GLY A 316 -17.18 -0.26 11.78
N THR A 317 -16.43 -0.93 12.64
CA THR A 317 -15.72 -2.16 12.29
C THR A 317 -16.62 -3.40 12.44
N PRO A 318 -16.41 -4.45 11.62
CA PRO A 318 -17.31 -5.60 11.53
C PRO A 318 -17.31 -6.52 12.76
N GLY A 319 -16.29 -6.43 13.62
CA GLY A 319 -16.04 -7.41 14.69
C GLY A 319 -15.16 -8.58 14.21
N TRP A 320 -14.65 -9.37 15.18
CA TRP A 320 -13.83 -10.57 14.95
C TRP A 320 -14.63 -11.88 15.13
N GLU A 321 -15.96 -11.85 14.96
CA GLU A 321 -16.85 -13.02 15.15
C GLU A 321 -16.80 -14.05 14.02
#